data_AF-A0A938EA31-F1
#
_entry.id   AF-A0A938EA31-F1
#
_cell.length_a   1.000
_cell.length_b   1.000
_cell.length_c   1.000
_cell.angle_alpha   90.00
_cell.angle_beta   90.00
_cell.angle_gamma   90.00
#
_symmetry.space_group_name_H-M   'P 1'
#
loop_
_entity.id
_entity.type
_entity.pdbx_description
1 polymer ?
#
loop_
_entity_poly.entity_id
_entity_poly.type
_entity_poly.pdbx_seq_one_letter_code
_entity_poly.pdbx_strand_id
1 'polypeptide(L)'
;MVPAPAAGPGLPAFGSYNDLAVDPTVAGAFYLATSHPLEPLWWWDGATCHPTTLGTLPAGTRSPAYSVVVDPATPTVVYVGTAVGVWRGTLTPPAGGNPPRWVDWAQFSNGLPEAAVQDLAIGVYPQSGGGAPLRLLRAALQARGVWEVDIDAPGPQQTYVRVHPFDTRRLLPTPQADPMSLPANRRRTWHLDWAYERNRDHRTGAGAPRAHPDGTAVTDFLWHASPDVVCRPAPVALGAVPLPNGLPWTGAPADRFWLWSLQTALRALPPAQFPDAPLVVPDGRWTAWWVRRLRAIRAAFVPALPNPAAVTRATVDAALWNQPLVQAAFWTPPWSTPEPSEADLVERVLGMATPRTVSINAAAVRAASCAVLQRRYVVDVCVHHRGLAPAAAGDVAVVLLRTVLPGAASAWRTVAAPDIAGLADALDGLPADTSSGPAPNALPGYAPPAGWAFVDPARPARRPRRTIASGDPHVVSFDADLSTDALNTDVLLLALVHHRTEPVTLAAGNLRDGVLGSSHAAARSVRVRS
;
A
#
# COMPACT_ATOMS: atom_id res chain seq x y z
N MET A 1 16.97 1.95 21.00
CA MET A 1 17.65 0.85 20.29
C MET A 1 17.82 -0.28 21.27
N VAL A 2 17.34 -1.49 20.99
CA VAL A 2 17.57 -2.66 21.87
C VAL A 2 18.97 -3.17 21.53
N PRO A 3 19.88 -3.39 22.50
CA PRO A 3 21.22 -3.88 22.22
C PRO A 3 21.17 -5.26 21.55
N ALA A 4 22.15 -5.53 20.67
CA ALA A 4 22.30 -6.86 20.08
C ALA A 4 22.50 -7.91 21.18
N PRO A 5 22.01 -9.15 20.99
CA PRO A 5 22.40 -10.26 21.83
C PRO A 5 23.93 -10.37 21.90
N ALA A 6 24.47 -10.89 23.00
CA ALA A 6 25.92 -11.13 23.10
C ALA A 6 26.31 -12.42 22.38
N ALA A 7 27.57 -12.51 21.93
CA ALA A 7 28.14 -13.76 21.46
C ALA A 7 28.23 -14.79 22.59
N GLY A 8 28.11 -16.07 22.27
CA GLY A 8 28.10 -17.13 23.28
C GLY A 8 28.56 -18.49 22.75
N PRO A 9 28.91 -19.43 23.64
CA PRO A 9 29.52 -20.72 23.29
C PRO A 9 28.54 -21.74 22.68
N GLY A 10 27.29 -21.34 22.42
CA GLY A 10 26.25 -22.22 21.88
C GLY A 10 25.36 -21.49 20.88
N LEU A 11 24.62 -22.28 20.10
CA LEU A 11 23.61 -21.76 19.18
C LEU A 11 22.51 -21.02 19.95
N PRO A 12 21.84 -20.04 19.33
CA PRO A 12 20.78 -19.26 19.99
C PRO A 12 19.65 -20.17 20.48
N ALA A 13 19.26 -20.02 21.74
CA ALA A 13 18.27 -20.88 22.40
C ALA A 13 16.80 -20.58 22.02
N PHE A 14 16.54 -19.51 21.27
CA PHE A 14 15.19 -19.05 20.91
C PHE A 14 15.04 -18.90 19.39
N GLY A 15 13.84 -19.21 18.90
CA GLY A 15 13.50 -19.18 17.47
C GLY A 15 13.68 -20.54 16.79
N SER A 16 12.98 -20.75 15.68
CA SER A 16 13.21 -21.89 14.80
C SER A 16 14.49 -21.69 14.01
N TYR A 17 15.25 -22.76 13.80
CA TYR A 17 16.35 -22.81 12.84
C TYR A 17 15.76 -23.14 11.48
N ASN A 18 15.88 -22.21 10.53
CA ASN A 18 15.18 -22.30 9.27
C ASN A 18 16.10 -22.78 8.14
N ASP A 19 17.36 -22.31 8.13
CA ASP A 19 18.35 -22.63 7.09
C ASP A 19 19.79 -22.38 7.59
N LEU A 20 20.78 -22.95 6.90
CA LEU A 20 22.20 -22.72 7.16
C LEU A 20 23.01 -22.56 5.86
N ALA A 21 24.02 -21.69 5.89
CA ALA A 21 24.99 -21.55 4.81
C ALA A 21 26.41 -21.72 5.34
N VAL A 22 27.18 -22.63 4.74
CA VAL A 22 28.58 -22.82 5.11
C VAL A 22 29.38 -21.60 4.70
N ASP A 23 30.19 -21.08 5.62
CA ASP A 23 31.20 -20.08 5.29
C ASP A 23 32.45 -20.82 4.78
N PRO A 24 32.81 -20.70 3.49
CA PRO A 24 33.91 -21.45 2.93
C PRO A 24 35.28 -20.91 3.37
N THR A 25 35.34 -19.76 4.06
CA THR A 25 36.60 -19.11 4.46
C THR A 25 37.14 -19.61 5.79
N VAL A 26 36.29 -20.18 6.65
CA VAL A 26 36.65 -20.65 7.98
C VAL A 26 36.12 -22.07 8.17
N ALA A 27 37.02 -23.01 8.46
CA ALA A 27 36.65 -24.41 8.62
C ALA A 27 35.69 -24.60 9.81
N GLY A 28 34.53 -25.21 9.55
CA GLY A 28 33.49 -25.43 10.55
C GLY A 28 32.62 -24.20 10.84
N ALA A 29 32.82 -23.09 10.13
CA ALA A 29 31.98 -21.91 10.26
C ALA A 29 30.76 -21.97 9.35
N PHE A 30 29.64 -21.42 9.83
CA PHE A 30 28.41 -21.33 9.07
C PHE A 30 27.52 -20.20 9.58
N TYR A 31 26.68 -19.70 8.69
CA TYR A 31 25.56 -18.84 9.02
C TYR A 31 24.33 -19.67 9.36
N LEU A 32 23.55 -19.20 10.33
CA LEU A 32 22.30 -19.83 10.76
C LEU A 32 21.16 -18.81 10.69
N ALA A 33 20.20 -19.07 9.80
CA ALA A 33 18.98 -18.28 9.67
C ALA A 33 17.93 -18.74 10.69
N THR A 34 17.33 -17.78 11.40
CA THR A 34 16.43 -18.06 12.51
C THR A 34 15.22 -17.15 12.55
N SER A 35 14.19 -17.59 13.26
CA SER A 35 13.03 -16.77 13.63
C SER A 35 13.22 -16.01 14.96
N HIS A 36 14.46 -15.76 15.37
CA HIS A 36 14.73 -15.06 16.64
C HIS A 36 14.27 -13.59 16.57
N PRO A 37 13.53 -13.09 17.58
CA PRO A 37 12.79 -11.82 17.48
C PRO A 37 13.66 -10.55 17.48
N LEU A 38 14.94 -10.66 17.85
CA LEU A 38 15.87 -9.52 17.91
C LEU A 38 17.04 -9.61 16.93
N GLU A 39 17.38 -10.82 16.48
CA GLU A 39 18.58 -11.06 15.67
C GLU A 39 18.31 -12.30 14.83
N PRO A 40 17.83 -12.13 13.58
CA PRO A 40 17.35 -13.26 12.79
C PRO A 40 18.50 -14.07 12.18
N LEU A 41 19.74 -13.57 12.14
CA LEU A 41 20.88 -14.27 11.57
C LEU A 41 22.07 -14.31 12.54
N TRP A 42 22.68 -15.49 12.64
CA TRP A 42 23.83 -15.77 13.48
C TRP A 42 24.96 -16.37 12.65
N TRP A 43 26.21 -16.20 13.10
CA TRP A 43 27.39 -16.83 12.50
C TRP A 43 28.14 -17.63 13.55
N TRP A 44 28.33 -18.92 13.29
CA TRP A 44 29.13 -19.81 14.11
C TRP A 44 30.55 -19.85 13.55
N ASP A 45 31.56 -19.65 14.40
CA ASP A 45 32.98 -19.66 13.99
C ASP A 45 33.68 -21.02 14.19
N GLY A 46 32.94 -22.04 14.65
CA GLY A 46 33.48 -23.33 15.09
C GLY A 46 33.45 -23.52 16.61
N ALA A 47 33.36 -22.45 17.38
CA ALA A 47 33.38 -22.47 18.85
C ALA A 47 32.39 -21.50 19.51
N THR A 48 32.12 -20.36 18.88
CA THR A 48 31.29 -19.26 19.39
C THR A 48 30.28 -18.84 18.33
N CYS A 49 29.05 -18.61 18.77
CA CYS A 49 27.98 -18.05 17.97
C CYS A 49 27.95 -16.54 18.12
N HIS A 50 28.13 -15.82 17.02
CA HIS A 50 28.16 -14.36 16.95
C HIS A 50 26.86 -13.83 16.34
N PRO A 51 26.26 -12.77 16.91
CA PRO A 51 25.16 -12.07 16.27
C PRO A 51 25.66 -11.35 15.02
N THR A 52 24.91 -11.41 13.91
CA THR A 52 25.31 -10.68 12.70
C THR A 52 24.86 -9.22 12.69
N THR A 53 24.16 -8.79 13.74
CA THR A 53 23.59 -7.46 13.92
C THR A 53 22.56 -7.05 12.86
N LEU A 54 22.03 -8.00 12.08
CA LEU A 54 20.98 -7.77 11.10
C LEU A 54 19.71 -7.22 11.77
N GLY A 55 19.38 -7.66 13.00
CA GLY A 55 18.18 -7.20 13.71
C GLY A 55 18.37 -5.91 14.51
N THR A 56 19.60 -5.41 14.60
CA THR A 56 19.98 -4.34 15.52
C THR A 56 20.62 -3.12 14.86
N LEU A 57 21.18 -3.27 13.66
CA LEU A 57 21.66 -2.12 12.88
C LEU A 57 20.50 -1.29 12.29
N PRO A 58 20.65 0.05 12.15
CA PRO A 58 19.58 0.93 11.67
C PRO A 58 19.05 0.56 10.29
N ALA A 59 19.91 0.04 9.42
CA ALA A 59 19.60 -0.41 8.07
C ALA A 59 19.39 -1.92 8.01
N GLY A 60 19.03 -2.58 9.11
CA GLY A 60 18.76 -4.02 9.15
C GLY A 60 17.26 -4.34 9.31
N THR A 61 16.94 -5.61 9.56
CA THR A 61 15.57 -6.06 9.83
C THR A 61 15.46 -7.04 10.98
N ARG A 62 14.37 -6.95 11.74
CA ARG A 62 13.99 -7.92 12.78
C ARG A 62 13.05 -9.00 12.27
N SER A 63 12.69 -8.94 10.99
CA SER A 63 11.89 -9.98 10.36
C SER A 63 12.61 -11.32 10.44
N PRO A 64 11.90 -12.43 10.73
CA PRO A 64 12.47 -13.77 10.68
C PRO A 64 13.26 -14.02 9.38
N ALA A 65 14.44 -14.62 9.50
CA ALA A 65 15.22 -15.09 8.37
C ALA A 65 14.88 -16.55 8.08
N TYR A 66 14.47 -16.85 6.85
CA TYR A 66 14.09 -18.19 6.43
C TYR A 66 15.15 -18.88 5.57
N SER A 67 16.03 -18.11 4.93
CA SER A 67 17.09 -18.63 4.07
C SER A 67 18.35 -17.78 4.15
N VAL A 68 19.50 -18.38 3.88
CA VAL A 68 20.78 -17.69 3.82
C VAL A 68 21.68 -18.32 2.77
N VAL A 69 22.42 -17.51 2.03
CA VAL A 69 23.43 -17.98 1.08
C VAL A 69 24.67 -17.08 1.13
N VAL A 70 25.85 -17.70 1.19
CA VAL A 70 27.13 -17.01 1.06
C VAL A 70 27.47 -16.90 -0.43
N ASP A 71 27.93 -15.73 -0.85
CA ASP A 71 28.37 -15.54 -2.22
C ASP A 71 29.63 -16.40 -2.52
N PRO A 72 29.57 -17.38 -3.43
CA PRO A 72 30.70 -18.26 -3.71
C PRO A 72 31.88 -17.55 -4.36
N ALA A 73 31.67 -16.42 -5.05
CA ALA A 73 32.76 -15.65 -5.66
C ALA A 73 33.34 -14.60 -4.71
N THR A 74 32.53 -14.13 -3.75
CA THR A 74 32.95 -13.18 -2.71
C THR A 74 32.50 -13.66 -1.33
N PRO A 75 33.20 -14.62 -0.70
CA PRO A 75 32.72 -15.27 0.52
C PRO A 75 32.50 -14.37 1.75
N THR A 76 32.98 -13.13 1.71
CA THR A 76 32.67 -12.11 2.72
C THR A 76 31.29 -11.49 2.54
N VAL A 77 30.58 -11.75 1.44
CA VAL A 77 29.23 -11.25 1.17
C VAL A 77 28.21 -12.35 1.44
N VAL A 78 27.19 -12.02 2.22
CA VAL A 78 26.09 -12.93 2.56
C VAL A 78 24.75 -12.30 2.18
N TYR A 79 23.87 -13.13 1.62
CA TYR A 79 22.49 -12.78 1.30
C TYR A 79 21.54 -13.56 2.21
N VAL A 80 20.50 -12.88 2.71
CA VAL A 80 19.58 -13.43 3.71
C VAL A 80 18.16 -13.20 3.24
N GLY A 81 17.40 -14.28 3.07
CA GLY A 81 15.98 -14.22 2.76
C GLY A 81 15.16 -14.12 4.04
N THR A 82 14.34 -13.07 4.15
CA THR A 82 13.51 -12.79 5.33
C THR A 82 12.03 -12.77 4.98
N ALA A 83 11.16 -12.61 5.98
CA ALA A 83 9.73 -12.41 5.78
C ALA A 83 9.37 -11.16 4.95
N VAL A 84 10.32 -10.24 4.73
CA VAL A 84 10.10 -8.96 4.04
C VAL A 84 11.07 -8.72 2.87
N GLY A 85 11.76 -9.75 2.40
CA GLY A 85 12.68 -9.65 1.26
C GLY A 85 14.11 -10.07 1.58
N VAL A 86 15.02 -9.78 0.65
CA VAL A 86 16.44 -10.15 0.75
C VAL A 86 17.26 -9.02 1.36
N TRP A 87 18.21 -9.37 2.22
CA TRP A 87 19.21 -8.46 2.79
C TRP A 87 20.61 -8.91 2.38
N ARG A 88 21.49 -7.95 2.08
CA ARG A 88 22.90 -8.19 1.80
C ARG A 88 23.74 -7.60 2.93
N GLY A 89 24.70 -8.37 3.44
CA GLY A 89 25.65 -7.94 4.46
C GLY A 89 27.07 -8.28 4.05
N THR A 90 28.03 -7.52 4.58
CA THR A 90 29.46 -7.78 4.34
C THR A 90 30.16 -8.10 5.65
N LEU A 91 30.71 -9.30 5.75
CA LEU A 91 31.58 -9.72 6.85
C LEU A 91 32.91 -8.95 6.78
N THR A 92 33.24 -8.24 7.84
CA THR A 92 34.61 -7.91 8.19
C THR A 92 35.16 -9.06 9.03
N PRO A 93 36.10 -9.87 8.49
CA PRO A 93 36.66 -11.00 9.23
C PRO A 93 37.34 -10.56 10.52
N PRO A 94 37.47 -11.45 11.51
CA PRO A 94 38.21 -11.15 12.74
C PRO A 94 39.66 -10.79 12.41
N ALA A 95 40.15 -9.68 12.94
CA ALA A 95 41.51 -9.18 12.71
C ALA A 95 42.05 -8.42 13.92
N GLY A 96 43.31 -8.69 14.30
CA GLY A 96 44.01 -7.95 15.36
C GLY A 96 43.35 -8.04 16.74
N GLY A 97 42.72 -9.17 17.07
CA GLY A 97 41.99 -9.36 18.33
C GLY A 97 40.56 -8.82 18.34
N ASN A 98 40.09 -8.22 17.24
CA ASN A 98 38.69 -7.80 17.10
C ASN A 98 37.80 -8.99 16.69
N PRO A 99 36.59 -9.11 17.26
CA PRO A 99 35.61 -10.11 16.83
C PRO A 99 35.15 -9.87 15.38
N PRO A 100 34.59 -10.89 14.71
CA PRO A 100 33.91 -10.69 13.43
C PRO A 100 32.82 -9.62 13.57
N ARG A 101 32.64 -8.82 12.52
CA ARG A 101 31.53 -7.86 12.46
C ARG A 101 30.95 -7.80 11.07
N TRP A 102 29.66 -7.55 10.98
CA TRP A 102 28.99 -7.31 9.71
C TRP A 102 28.77 -5.82 9.57
N VAL A 103 29.16 -5.31 8.41
CA VAL A 103 28.97 -3.92 8.03
C VAL A 103 28.02 -3.86 6.83
N ASP A 104 27.36 -2.72 6.71
CA ASP A 104 26.59 -2.36 5.51
C ASP A 104 25.46 -3.34 5.19
N TRP A 105 24.71 -3.78 6.21
CA TRP A 105 23.41 -4.40 5.96
C TRP A 105 22.54 -3.43 5.17
N ALA A 106 22.04 -3.91 4.03
CA ALA A 106 21.14 -3.17 3.17
C ALA A 106 20.13 -4.13 2.55
N GLN A 107 18.92 -3.63 2.31
CA GLN A 107 17.90 -4.39 1.60
C GLN A 107 18.40 -4.61 0.15
N PHE A 108 18.47 -5.86 -0.28
CA PHE A 108 18.84 -6.22 -1.63
C PHE A 108 17.60 -6.37 -2.50
N SER A 109 17.07 -5.23 -2.93
CA SER A 109 15.83 -5.15 -3.70
C SER A 109 16.08 -4.99 -5.20
N ASN A 110 16.99 -5.81 -5.75
CA ASN A 110 17.48 -5.70 -7.13
C ASN A 110 16.45 -6.14 -8.19
N GLY A 111 15.26 -5.55 -8.16
CA GLY A 111 14.12 -6.03 -8.89
C GLY A 111 13.52 -7.31 -8.30
N LEU A 112 13.78 -7.66 -7.04
CA LEU A 112 13.01 -8.70 -6.33
C LEU A 112 11.66 -8.14 -5.84
N PRO A 113 10.57 -8.92 -5.92
CA PRO A 113 9.32 -8.55 -5.24
C PRO A 113 9.46 -8.52 -3.73
N GLU A 114 8.74 -7.58 -3.13
CA GLU A 114 8.43 -7.49 -1.70
C GLU A 114 7.61 -8.70 -1.25
N ALA A 115 8.26 -9.74 -0.74
CA ALA A 115 7.62 -10.93 -0.21
C ALA A 115 8.57 -11.72 0.69
N ALA A 116 7.99 -12.64 1.46
CA ALA A 116 8.77 -13.61 2.23
C ALA A 116 9.59 -14.50 1.29
N VAL A 117 10.91 -14.54 1.54
CA VAL A 117 11.88 -15.34 0.78
C VAL A 117 12.06 -16.65 1.51
N GLN A 118 11.60 -17.75 0.92
CA GLN A 118 11.62 -19.09 1.50
C GLN A 118 12.95 -19.79 1.27
N ASP A 119 13.62 -19.51 0.14
CA ASP A 119 14.88 -20.15 -0.23
C ASP A 119 15.73 -19.22 -1.09
N LEU A 120 17.06 -19.35 -0.99
CA LEU A 120 18.05 -18.59 -1.75
C LEU A 120 19.12 -19.52 -2.31
N ALA A 121 19.49 -19.32 -3.58
CA ALA A 121 20.63 -20.00 -4.18
C ALA A 121 21.38 -19.06 -5.12
N ILE A 122 22.71 -19.17 -5.20
CA ILE A 122 23.51 -18.45 -6.19
C ILE A 122 24.02 -19.46 -7.23
N GLY A 123 23.71 -19.20 -8.49
CA GLY A 123 24.19 -19.96 -9.63
C GLY A 123 25.13 -19.13 -10.50
N VAL A 124 26.17 -19.77 -11.05
CA VAL A 124 27.12 -19.15 -11.97
C VAL A 124 26.98 -19.82 -13.34
N TYR A 125 26.69 -19.02 -14.36
CA TYR A 125 26.38 -19.50 -15.71
C TYR A 125 27.36 -18.89 -16.73
N PRO A 126 27.92 -19.69 -17.64
CA PRO A 126 28.75 -19.16 -18.71
C PRO A 126 27.91 -18.30 -19.67
N GLN A 127 28.43 -17.14 -20.08
CA GLN A 127 27.80 -16.32 -21.11
C GLN A 127 28.23 -16.78 -22.51
N SER A 128 27.27 -16.87 -23.43
CA SER A 128 27.54 -17.13 -24.85
C SER A 128 28.33 -15.96 -25.45
N GLY A 129 29.58 -16.19 -25.86
CA GLY A 129 30.44 -15.16 -26.46
C GLY A 129 31.73 -14.82 -25.69
N GLY A 130 32.00 -15.48 -24.55
CA GLY A 130 33.30 -15.37 -23.87
C GLY A 130 33.45 -14.21 -22.86
N GLY A 131 32.34 -13.72 -22.30
CA GLY A 131 32.33 -12.70 -21.25
C GLY A 131 32.46 -13.24 -19.82
N ALA A 132 32.38 -12.33 -18.84
CA ALA A 132 32.28 -12.71 -17.43
C ALA A 132 31.05 -13.61 -17.19
N PRO A 133 31.14 -14.62 -16.32
CA PRO A 133 30.00 -15.49 -16.07
C PRO A 133 28.84 -14.71 -15.45
N LEU A 134 27.62 -15.03 -15.87
CA LEU A 134 26.40 -14.49 -15.30
C LEU A 134 26.18 -15.13 -13.93
N ARG A 135 26.10 -14.30 -12.88
CA ARG A 135 25.88 -14.76 -11.51
C ARG A 135 24.46 -14.39 -11.11
N LEU A 136 23.63 -15.40 -10.90
CA LEU A 136 22.22 -15.22 -10.58
C LEU A 136 21.95 -15.59 -9.13
N LEU A 137 21.38 -14.66 -8.37
CA LEU A 137 20.68 -14.98 -7.13
C LEU A 137 19.26 -15.43 -7.49
N ARG A 138 18.95 -16.66 -7.12
CA ARG A 138 17.63 -17.25 -7.21
C ARG A 138 16.93 -17.10 -5.86
N ALA A 139 15.76 -16.48 -5.85
CA ALA A 139 14.94 -16.31 -4.66
C ALA A 139 13.59 -17.00 -4.84
N ALA A 140 13.29 -18.00 -4.01
CA ALA A 140 11.95 -18.58 -3.93
C ALA A 140 11.08 -17.71 -3.04
N LEU A 141 10.07 -17.06 -3.61
CA LEU A 141 9.20 -16.12 -2.92
C LEU A 141 7.84 -16.75 -2.64
N GLN A 142 7.35 -16.60 -1.41
CA GLN A 142 6.07 -17.15 -0.99
C GLN A 142 4.95 -16.64 -1.91
N ALA A 143 4.24 -17.60 -2.53
CA ALA A 143 3.16 -17.34 -3.49
C ALA A 143 3.55 -16.51 -4.74
N ARG A 144 4.84 -16.39 -5.05
CA ARG A 144 5.34 -15.65 -6.24
C ARG A 144 6.32 -16.43 -7.11
N GLY A 145 6.55 -17.71 -6.80
CA GLY A 145 7.44 -18.59 -7.57
C GLY A 145 8.92 -18.30 -7.31
N VAL A 146 9.78 -18.68 -8.26
CA VAL A 146 11.22 -18.44 -8.20
C VAL A 146 11.58 -17.25 -9.08
N TRP A 147 12.38 -16.35 -8.53
CA TRP A 147 12.88 -15.16 -9.19
C TRP A 147 14.39 -15.26 -9.36
N GLU A 148 14.90 -14.81 -10.49
CA GLU A 148 16.34 -14.74 -10.75
C GLU A 148 16.72 -13.28 -10.92
N VAL A 149 17.78 -12.87 -10.23
CA VAL A 149 18.38 -11.54 -10.39
C VAL A 149 19.86 -11.68 -10.60
N ASP A 150 20.39 -10.92 -11.55
CA ASP A 150 21.83 -10.74 -11.69
C ASP A 150 22.35 -10.02 -10.45
N ILE A 151 23.35 -10.58 -9.77
CA ILE A 151 23.93 -9.94 -8.58
C ILE A 151 25.02 -8.92 -8.93
N ASP A 152 25.53 -8.98 -10.17
CA ASP A 152 26.60 -8.11 -10.67
C ASP A 152 26.05 -6.94 -11.50
N ALA A 153 24.77 -6.95 -11.84
CA ALA A 153 24.10 -5.88 -12.57
C ALA A 153 22.83 -5.39 -11.86
N PRO A 154 22.55 -4.06 -11.86
CA PRO A 154 21.29 -3.56 -11.35
C PRO A 154 20.13 -4.08 -12.21
N GLY A 155 19.10 -4.59 -11.55
CA GLY A 155 17.81 -4.87 -12.15
C GLY A 155 17.14 -3.60 -12.64
N PRO A 156 16.11 -3.73 -13.49
CA PRO A 156 15.42 -2.58 -14.04
C PRO A 156 14.84 -1.73 -12.91
N GLN A 157 15.35 -0.50 -12.81
CA GLN A 157 14.78 0.53 -11.96
C GLN A 157 13.41 0.90 -12.52
N GLN A 158 12.39 0.92 -11.66
CA GLN A 158 11.08 1.36 -12.09
C GLN A 158 10.30 2.04 -10.98
N THR A 159 9.76 3.22 -11.28
CA THR A 159 8.77 3.90 -10.44
C THR A 159 7.37 3.64 -10.99
N TYR A 160 6.44 3.22 -10.15
CA TYR A 160 5.14 2.74 -10.64
C TYR A 160 3.99 2.91 -9.65
N VAL A 161 2.78 2.76 -10.19
CA VAL A 161 1.50 2.70 -9.46
C VAL A 161 0.72 1.47 -9.92
N ARG A 162 0.09 0.74 -9.00
CA ARG A 162 -0.58 -0.54 -9.29
C ARG A 162 -2.00 -0.33 -9.83
N VAL A 163 -2.40 -1.17 -10.77
CA VAL A 163 -3.81 -1.26 -11.24
C VAL A 163 -4.67 -2.06 -10.26
N HIS A 164 -4.11 -3.11 -9.64
CA HIS A 164 -4.80 -3.98 -8.68
C HIS A 164 -3.80 -4.49 -7.62
N PRO A 165 -4.26 -5.08 -6.49
CA PRO A 165 -3.37 -5.43 -5.37
C PRO A 165 -2.24 -6.43 -5.68
N PHE A 166 -2.36 -7.22 -6.75
CA PHE A 166 -1.32 -8.15 -7.20
C PHE A 166 -0.50 -7.65 -8.38
N ASP A 167 -0.79 -6.44 -8.84
CA ASP A 167 -0.03 -5.84 -9.91
C ASP A 167 1.36 -5.46 -9.38
N THR A 168 2.39 -5.94 -10.07
CA THR A 168 3.80 -5.58 -9.78
C THR A 168 4.39 -4.70 -10.88
N ARG A 169 3.61 -4.39 -11.93
CA ARG A 169 4.03 -3.64 -13.13
C ARG A 169 5.23 -4.22 -13.87
N ARG A 170 5.41 -5.53 -13.76
CA ARG A 170 6.48 -6.26 -14.46
C ARG A 170 6.04 -6.87 -15.78
N LEU A 171 4.73 -7.04 -15.96
CA LEU A 171 4.13 -7.51 -17.20
C LEU A 171 3.20 -6.40 -17.71
N LEU A 172 3.41 -5.99 -18.96
CA LEU A 172 2.58 -5.02 -19.66
C LEU A 172 2.09 -5.65 -20.98
N PRO A 173 0.80 -5.51 -21.34
CA PRO A 173 -0.28 -4.94 -20.53
C PRO A 173 -0.49 -5.71 -19.21
N THR A 174 -0.82 -5.00 -18.14
CA THR A 174 -1.04 -5.58 -16.81
C THR A 174 -2.12 -6.67 -16.90
N PRO A 175 -1.80 -7.94 -16.54
CA PRO A 175 -2.78 -9.01 -16.53
C PRO A 175 -3.87 -8.73 -15.49
N GLN A 176 -5.14 -8.70 -15.92
CA GLN A 176 -6.26 -8.51 -15.00
C GLN A 176 -6.70 -9.82 -14.33
N ALA A 177 -6.29 -10.97 -14.87
CA ALA A 177 -6.63 -12.28 -14.34
C ALA A 177 -6.15 -12.41 -12.90
N ASP A 178 -7.05 -12.85 -12.04
CA ASP A 178 -6.80 -13.01 -10.63
C ASP A 178 -6.07 -14.33 -10.35
N PRO A 179 -4.78 -14.27 -9.95
CA PRO A 179 -3.95 -15.46 -9.75
C PRO A 179 -4.45 -16.33 -8.58
N MET A 180 -5.34 -15.77 -7.76
CA MET A 180 -5.86 -16.36 -6.55
C MET A 180 -7.31 -16.86 -6.74
N SER A 181 -7.88 -16.71 -7.94
CA SER A 181 -9.19 -17.26 -8.29
C SER A 181 -9.10 -18.79 -8.33
N LEU A 182 -9.93 -19.47 -7.53
CA LEU A 182 -10.09 -20.91 -7.57
C LEU A 182 -11.49 -21.23 -8.10
N PRO A 183 -11.64 -22.08 -9.13
CA PRO A 183 -12.94 -22.34 -9.77
C PRO A 183 -14.04 -22.88 -8.85
N ALA A 184 -13.69 -23.48 -7.70
CA ALA A 184 -14.64 -24.27 -6.89
C ALA A 184 -14.82 -23.81 -5.43
N ASN A 185 -13.99 -22.91 -4.90
CA ASN A 185 -14.02 -22.61 -3.46
C ASN A 185 -14.54 -21.20 -3.17
N ARG A 186 -15.73 -21.16 -2.52
CA ARG A 186 -16.19 -19.98 -1.78
C ARG A 186 -15.14 -19.66 -0.72
N ARG A 187 -14.24 -18.70 -0.98
CA ARG A 187 -13.35 -18.19 0.06
C ARG A 187 -14.22 -17.74 1.24
N ARG A 188 -14.11 -18.45 2.37
CA ARG A 188 -14.56 -17.93 3.67
C ARG A 188 -13.69 -16.72 3.93
N THR A 189 -14.34 -15.56 3.97
CA THR A 189 -13.76 -14.22 4.04
C THR A 189 -12.78 -14.12 5.21
N TRP A 190 -11.48 -14.11 4.94
CA TRP A 190 -10.48 -13.81 5.96
C TRP A 190 -10.31 -12.29 6.12
N HIS A 191 -10.10 -11.90 7.38
CA HIS A 191 -10.52 -10.67 8.01
C HIS A 191 -9.76 -9.36 7.68
N LEU A 192 -8.98 -9.24 6.61
CA LEU A 192 -8.20 -8.00 6.35
C LEU A 192 -8.28 -7.49 4.89
N ASP A 193 -8.90 -8.26 4.00
CA ASP A 193 -8.69 -8.14 2.55
C ASP A 193 -9.78 -7.32 1.83
N TRP A 194 -10.25 -6.20 2.41
CA TRP A 194 -11.39 -5.46 1.82
C TRP A 194 -11.00 -4.54 0.65
N ALA A 195 -9.76 -4.06 0.55
CA ALA A 195 -9.28 -3.41 -0.68
C ALA A 195 -9.31 -4.40 -1.86
N TYR A 196 -9.02 -5.66 -1.58
CA TYR A 196 -9.04 -6.77 -2.50
C TYR A 196 -10.45 -7.26 -2.84
N GLU A 197 -11.34 -7.41 -1.84
CA GLU A 197 -12.74 -7.73 -2.07
C GLU A 197 -13.48 -6.58 -2.78
N ARG A 198 -13.14 -5.30 -2.53
CA ARG A 198 -13.67 -4.16 -3.31
C ARG A 198 -13.43 -4.31 -4.82
N ASN A 199 -12.31 -4.90 -5.21
CA ASN A 199 -11.96 -5.14 -6.61
C ASN A 199 -12.57 -6.43 -7.17
N ARG A 200 -13.21 -7.25 -6.32
CA ARG A 200 -13.74 -8.59 -6.63
C ARG A 200 -15.22 -8.79 -6.37
N ASP A 201 -15.91 -7.90 -5.64
CA ASP A 201 -17.19 -8.26 -5.02
C ASP A 201 -18.35 -8.30 -6.03
N HIS A 202 -18.38 -9.44 -6.72
CA HIS A 202 -19.33 -9.90 -7.72
C HIS A 202 -20.38 -10.84 -7.09
N ARG A 203 -20.57 -10.80 -5.77
CA ARG A 203 -21.50 -11.68 -5.06
C ARG A 203 -22.86 -11.02 -4.93
N THR A 204 -23.92 -11.73 -5.32
CA THR A 204 -25.27 -11.43 -4.83
C THR A 204 -25.43 -12.09 -3.46
N GLY A 205 -26.40 -11.60 -2.67
CA GLY A 205 -26.89 -12.32 -1.51
C GLY A 205 -27.35 -13.69 -1.99
N ALA A 206 -26.64 -14.75 -1.57
CA ALA A 206 -26.91 -16.14 -1.88
C ALA A 206 -26.90 -16.61 -3.36
N GLY A 207 -26.50 -15.81 -4.36
CA GLY A 207 -26.53 -16.21 -5.78
C GLY A 207 -25.16 -16.24 -6.46
N ALA A 208 -25.11 -16.90 -7.62
CA ALA A 208 -23.89 -17.21 -8.35
C ALA A 208 -23.07 -15.94 -8.73
N PRO A 209 -21.74 -16.06 -8.86
CA PRO A 209 -20.90 -14.95 -9.30
C PRO A 209 -21.34 -14.43 -10.68
N ARG A 210 -21.39 -13.10 -10.86
CA ARG A 210 -21.76 -12.46 -12.14
C ARG A 210 -20.72 -11.45 -12.59
N ALA A 211 -20.50 -11.35 -13.90
CA ALA A 211 -19.67 -10.32 -14.50
C ALA A 211 -20.08 -8.90 -14.04
N HIS A 212 -19.08 -8.03 -13.92
CA HIS A 212 -19.25 -6.65 -13.52
C HIS A 212 -20.07 -5.84 -14.54
N PRO A 213 -20.77 -4.75 -14.16
CA PRO A 213 -21.58 -3.97 -15.09
C PRO A 213 -20.83 -3.33 -16.28
N ASP A 214 -19.50 -3.25 -16.24
CA ASP A 214 -18.66 -2.82 -17.39
C ASP A 214 -18.25 -3.97 -18.33
N GLY A 215 -18.64 -5.21 -17.99
CA GLY A 215 -18.32 -6.44 -18.73
C GLY A 215 -17.12 -7.22 -18.19
N THR A 216 -16.43 -6.74 -17.15
CA THR A 216 -15.29 -7.46 -16.56
C THR A 216 -15.72 -8.82 -15.99
N ALA A 217 -14.95 -9.87 -16.27
CA ALA A 217 -15.24 -11.21 -15.79
C ALA A 217 -15.07 -11.32 -14.27
N VAL A 218 -15.77 -12.27 -13.65
CA VAL A 218 -15.70 -12.52 -12.19
C VAL A 218 -14.29 -12.84 -11.71
N THR A 219 -13.49 -13.45 -12.59
CA THR A 219 -12.11 -13.89 -12.34
C THR A 219 -11.08 -12.79 -12.57
N ASP A 220 -11.51 -11.58 -12.90
CA ASP A 220 -10.64 -10.51 -13.35
C ASP A 220 -10.80 -9.27 -12.45
N PHE A 221 -9.70 -8.56 -12.22
CA PHE A 221 -9.73 -7.27 -11.53
C PHE A 221 -10.17 -6.14 -12.46
N LEU A 222 -10.83 -5.14 -11.90
CA LEU A 222 -11.16 -3.90 -12.61
C LEU A 222 -9.90 -3.04 -12.86
N TRP A 223 -9.74 -2.55 -14.09
CA TRP A 223 -8.62 -1.67 -14.45
C TRP A 223 -8.73 -0.26 -13.85
N HIS A 224 -9.93 0.13 -13.42
CA HIS A 224 -10.24 1.44 -12.81
C HIS A 224 -10.51 1.34 -11.30
N ALA A 225 -9.92 0.35 -10.63
CA ALA A 225 -10.06 0.15 -9.19
C ALA A 225 -8.70 0.05 -8.49
N SER A 226 -7.76 0.92 -8.88
CA SER A 226 -6.42 0.95 -8.29
C SER A 226 -6.46 0.99 -6.75
N PRO A 227 -5.66 0.16 -6.07
CA PRO A 227 -5.45 0.27 -4.62
C PRO A 227 -4.57 1.47 -4.26
N ASP A 228 -3.82 2.00 -5.24
CA ASP A 228 -2.89 3.10 -5.05
C ASP A 228 -3.51 4.46 -5.31
N VAL A 229 -4.79 4.54 -5.72
CA VAL A 229 -5.53 5.79 -5.85
C VAL A 229 -6.74 5.75 -4.93
N VAL A 230 -6.64 6.41 -3.78
CA VAL A 230 -7.58 6.26 -2.66
C VAL A 230 -8.24 7.59 -2.32
N CYS A 231 -9.57 7.62 -2.33
CA CYS A 231 -10.35 8.80 -1.94
C CYS A 231 -10.77 8.71 -0.48
N ARG A 232 -10.53 9.78 0.28
CA ARG A 232 -11.10 9.97 1.63
C ARG A 232 -11.72 11.36 1.77
N PRO A 233 -12.80 11.51 2.56
CA PRO A 233 -13.38 12.83 2.80
C PRO A 233 -12.33 13.81 3.35
N ALA A 234 -12.32 15.04 2.84
CA ALA A 234 -11.47 16.08 3.40
C ALA A 234 -12.01 16.51 4.78
N PRO A 235 -11.15 16.81 5.76
CA PRO A 235 -11.56 17.54 6.95
C PRO A 235 -12.22 18.84 6.53
N VAL A 236 -13.46 19.07 6.97
CA VAL A 236 -14.19 20.32 6.69
C VAL A 236 -14.18 21.20 7.92
N ALA A 237 -14.15 22.52 7.72
CA ALA A 237 -14.53 23.45 8.77
C ALA A 237 -15.98 23.16 9.18
N LEU A 238 -16.23 23.15 10.50
CA LEU A 238 -17.48 22.82 11.21
C LEU A 238 -18.75 23.02 10.35
N GLY A 239 -19.17 21.96 9.67
CA GLY A 239 -20.49 21.81 9.05
C GLY A 239 -21.10 20.51 9.56
N ALA A 240 -22.40 20.51 9.85
CA ALA A 240 -23.05 19.35 10.46
C ALA A 240 -22.88 18.11 9.57
N VAL A 241 -22.30 17.06 10.15
CA VAL A 241 -22.21 15.74 9.50
C VAL A 241 -23.63 15.22 9.31
N PRO A 242 -24.04 14.84 8.09
CA PRO A 242 -25.37 14.30 7.85
C PRO A 242 -25.68 13.13 8.79
N LEU A 243 -26.88 13.13 9.36
CA LEU A 243 -27.32 12.04 10.21
C LEU A 243 -27.64 10.82 9.33
N PRO A 244 -27.04 9.65 9.56
CA PRO A 244 -27.29 8.50 8.73
C PRO A 244 -28.66 7.91 9.04
N ASN A 245 -29.30 7.38 8.00
CA ASN A 245 -30.57 6.66 8.14
C ASN A 245 -30.37 5.41 9.01
N GLY A 246 -31.36 5.11 9.87
CA GLY A 246 -31.40 3.88 10.65
C GLY A 246 -30.70 3.93 12.02
N LEU A 247 -30.34 5.11 12.52
CA LEU A 247 -30.03 5.26 13.95
C LEU A 247 -31.31 5.04 14.81
N PRO A 248 -31.19 4.53 16.05
CA PRO A 248 -29.95 4.13 16.71
C PRO A 248 -29.44 2.74 16.28
N TRP A 249 -28.13 2.57 16.23
CA TRP A 249 -27.51 1.27 15.97
C TRP A 249 -27.13 0.57 17.27
N THR A 250 -27.51 -0.71 17.38
CA THR A 250 -27.08 -1.65 18.42
C THR A 250 -26.28 -2.83 17.85
N GLY A 251 -26.00 -2.77 16.55
CA GLY A 251 -25.31 -3.77 15.74
C GLY A 251 -24.71 -3.13 14.49
N ALA A 252 -24.16 -3.95 13.59
CA ALA A 252 -23.59 -3.46 12.34
C ALA A 252 -24.65 -2.70 11.50
N PRO A 253 -24.39 -1.45 11.07
CA PRO A 253 -25.29 -0.74 10.18
C PRO A 253 -25.25 -1.32 8.77
N ALA A 254 -26.27 -1.00 7.97
CA ALA A 254 -26.34 -1.42 6.57
C ALA A 254 -25.19 -0.84 5.73
N ASP A 255 -24.76 0.39 6.03
CA ASP A 255 -23.62 1.04 5.39
C ASP A 255 -22.45 1.17 6.37
N ARG A 256 -21.39 0.41 6.09
CA ARG A 256 -20.18 0.37 6.90
C ARG A 256 -19.34 1.62 6.80
N PHE A 257 -19.51 2.42 5.75
CA PHE A 257 -18.80 3.68 5.61
C PHE A 257 -19.13 4.62 6.77
N TRP A 258 -20.40 4.68 7.19
CA TRP A 258 -20.80 5.52 8.31
C TRP A 258 -20.26 5.01 9.65
N LEU A 259 -20.18 3.68 9.85
CA LEU A 259 -19.51 3.11 11.02
C LEU A 259 -18.02 3.40 11.01
N TRP A 260 -17.36 3.23 9.87
CA TRP A 260 -15.93 3.54 9.69
C TRP A 260 -15.64 5.02 9.97
N SER A 261 -16.48 5.93 9.46
CA SER A 261 -16.33 7.37 9.69
C SER A 261 -16.48 7.71 11.17
N LEU A 262 -17.47 7.12 11.85
CA LEU A 262 -17.63 7.27 13.29
C LEU A 262 -16.44 6.70 14.07
N GLN A 263 -15.96 5.49 13.73
CA GLN A 263 -14.79 4.90 14.36
C GLN A 263 -13.55 5.79 14.21
N THR A 264 -13.37 6.38 13.04
CA THR A 264 -12.31 7.35 12.77
C THR A 264 -12.44 8.59 13.65
N ALA A 265 -13.66 9.14 13.77
CA ALA A 265 -13.97 10.25 14.66
C ALA A 265 -13.64 9.94 16.12
N LEU A 266 -14.09 8.78 16.61
CA LEU A 266 -13.86 8.36 17.99
C LEU A 266 -12.38 8.10 18.27
N ARG A 267 -11.63 7.60 17.28
CA ARG A 267 -10.18 7.40 17.38
C ARG A 267 -9.42 8.72 17.55
N ALA A 268 -9.88 9.77 16.89
CA ALA A 268 -9.27 11.10 16.92
C ALA A 268 -9.64 11.92 18.17
N LEU A 269 -10.45 11.38 19.09
CA LEU A 269 -10.75 12.05 20.35
C LEU A 269 -9.49 12.24 21.22
N PRO A 270 -9.39 13.33 22.00
CA PRO A 270 -8.22 13.63 22.81
C PRO A 270 -7.90 12.51 23.82
N PRO A 271 -6.71 11.87 23.75
CA PRO A 271 -6.38 10.72 24.62
C PRO A 271 -6.38 11.04 26.12
N ALA A 272 -6.12 12.30 26.47
CA ALA A 272 -6.17 12.76 27.86
C ALA A 272 -7.58 12.66 28.47
N GLN A 273 -8.63 12.85 27.66
CA GLN A 273 -10.02 12.70 28.08
C GLN A 273 -10.59 11.31 27.74
N PHE A 274 -10.08 10.69 26.67
CA PHE A 274 -10.54 9.40 26.16
C PHE A 274 -9.36 8.42 25.99
N PRO A 275 -8.85 7.78 27.06
CA PRO A 275 -7.70 6.88 26.98
C PRO A 275 -7.89 5.69 26.02
N ASP A 276 -9.14 5.28 25.80
CA ASP A 276 -9.50 4.17 24.92
C ASP A 276 -9.66 4.59 23.43
N ALA A 277 -9.65 5.89 23.11
CA ALA A 277 -9.81 6.38 21.74
C ALA A 277 -8.71 5.86 20.79
N PRO A 278 -7.41 5.90 21.13
CA PRO A 278 -6.34 5.37 20.26
C PRO A 278 -6.44 3.86 19.97
N LEU A 279 -7.28 3.13 20.72
CA LEU A 279 -7.47 1.69 20.59
C LEU A 279 -8.68 1.32 19.68
N VAL A 280 -9.40 2.33 19.18
CA VAL A 280 -10.42 2.14 18.14
C VAL A 280 -9.74 1.83 16.81
N VAL A 281 -10.09 0.71 16.19
CA VAL A 281 -9.63 0.31 14.86
C VAL A 281 -10.70 0.72 13.84
N PRO A 282 -10.43 1.68 12.93
CA PRO A 282 -11.39 2.12 11.93
C PRO A 282 -11.43 1.13 10.76
N ASP A 283 -12.29 0.11 10.86
CA ASP A 283 -12.44 -0.97 9.88
C ASP A 283 -13.90 -1.14 9.40
N GLY A 284 -14.81 -0.31 9.91
CA GLY A 284 -16.24 -0.37 9.67
C GLY A 284 -16.89 -1.66 10.16
N ARG A 285 -16.28 -2.42 11.09
CA ARG A 285 -16.80 -3.70 11.62
C ARG A 285 -17.44 -3.49 12.99
N TRP A 286 -18.58 -4.13 13.23
CA TRP A 286 -19.20 -4.20 14.57
C TRP A 286 -18.69 -5.43 15.35
N THR A 287 -17.47 -5.35 15.88
CA THR A 287 -16.84 -6.46 16.63
C THR A 287 -17.06 -6.34 18.14
N ALA A 288 -16.80 -7.43 18.88
CA ALA A 288 -16.76 -7.38 20.34
C ALA A 288 -15.70 -6.39 20.86
N TRP A 289 -14.56 -6.27 20.15
CA TRP A 289 -13.54 -5.27 20.43
C TRP A 289 -14.10 -3.84 20.30
N TRP A 290 -14.74 -3.54 19.18
CA TRP A 290 -15.40 -2.25 18.94
C TRP A 290 -16.42 -1.93 20.02
N VAL A 291 -17.32 -2.87 20.34
CA VAL A 291 -18.34 -2.71 21.39
C VAL A 291 -17.71 -2.30 22.71
N ARG A 292 -16.61 -2.97 23.11
CA ARG A 292 -15.91 -2.63 24.36
C ARG A 292 -15.36 -1.20 24.36
N ARG A 293 -14.77 -0.74 23.25
CA ARG A 293 -14.25 0.64 23.13
C ARG A 293 -15.38 1.66 23.12
N LEU A 294 -16.46 1.39 22.40
CA LEU A 294 -17.64 2.26 22.34
C LEU A 294 -18.25 2.48 23.74
N ARG A 295 -18.36 1.42 24.55
CA ARG A 295 -18.85 1.55 25.95
C ARG A 295 -17.96 2.47 26.79
N ALA A 296 -16.65 2.30 26.72
CA ALA A 296 -15.70 3.12 27.48
C ALA A 296 -15.74 4.59 27.07
N ILE A 297 -15.78 4.87 25.76
CA ILE A 297 -15.89 6.24 25.24
C ILE A 297 -17.22 6.87 25.64
N ARG A 298 -18.35 6.14 25.52
CA ARG A 298 -19.64 6.64 25.98
C ARG A 298 -19.67 6.90 27.49
N ALA A 299 -19.02 6.05 28.29
CA ALA A 299 -18.91 6.25 29.74
C ALA A 299 -18.21 7.58 30.06
N ALA A 300 -17.14 7.92 29.34
CA ALA A 300 -16.44 9.21 29.46
C ALA A 300 -17.31 10.41 29.04
N PHE A 301 -18.34 10.19 28.21
CA PHE A 301 -19.32 11.20 27.82
C PHE A 301 -20.54 11.30 28.76
N VAL A 302 -20.71 10.45 29.77
CA VAL A 302 -21.92 10.39 30.63
C VAL A 302 -22.31 11.72 31.28
N PRO A 303 -21.39 12.66 31.63
CA PRO A 303 -21.82 13.99 32.09
C PRO A 303 -22.61 14.79 31.05
N ALA A 304 -22.52 14.43 29.77
CA ALA A 304 -23.05 15.17 28.62
C ALA A 304 -24.04 14.38 27.74
N LEU A 305 -24.36 13.11 28.06
CA LEU A 305 -25.30 12.29 27.28
C LEU A 305 -26.61 12.05 28.05
N PRO A 306 -27.78 12.20 27.42
CA PRO A 306 -29.09 12.20 28.09
C PRO A 306 -29.56 10.82 28.59
N ASN A 307 -28.87 9.73 28.24
CA ASN A 307 -29.30 8.36 28.56
C ASN A 307 -28.13 7.46 29.00
N PRO A 308 -27.93 7.25 30.32
CA PRO A 308 -26.90 6.35 30.86
C PRO A 308 -27.03 4.90 30.39
N ALA A 309 -28.25 4.42 30.09
CA ALA A 309 -28.48 3.05 29.61
C ALA A 309 -27.92 2.80 28.20
N ALA A 310 -27.60 3.85 27.43
CA ALA A 310 -26.95 3.73 26.14
C ALA A 310 -25.47 3.29 26.26
N VAL A 311 -24.84 3.48 27.43
CA VAL A 311 -23.49 2.99 27.73
C VAL A 311 -23.49 1.46 27.78
N THR A 312 -24.38 0.85 28.57
CA THR A 312 -24.42 -0.62 28.72
C THR A 312 -24.82 -1.32 27.42
N ARG A 313 -25.72 -0.70 26.65
CA ARG A 313 -26.20 -1.20 25.34
C ARG A 313 -25.24 -0.97 24.17
N ALA A 314 -24.13 -0.24 24.37
CA ALA A 314 -23.17 0.10 23.31
C ALA A 314 -23.86 0.68 22.05
N THR A 315 -24.76 1.63 22.28
CA THR A 315 -25.60 2.19 21.22
C THR A 315 -24.89 3.32 20.50
N VAL A 316 -25.05 3.43 19.17
CA VAL A 316 -24.78 4.66 18.42
C VAL A 316 -26.14 5.33 18.20
N ASP A 317 -26.34 6.52 18.77
CA ASP A 317 -27.57 7.29 18.72
C ASP A 317 -27.29 8.73 18.23
N ALA A 318 -28.35 9.50 18.00
CA ALA A 318 -28.22 10.90 17.58
C ALA A 318 -27.44 11.75 18.61
N ALA A 319 -27.49 11.41 19.90
CA ALA A 319 -26.76 12.13 20.94
C ALA A 319 -25.23 11.95 20.82
N LEU A 320 -24.74 10.72 20.63
CA LEU A 320 -23.31 10.49 20.36
C LEU A 320 -22.91 11.05 18.99
N TRP A 321 -23.76 10.88 17.98
CA TRP A 321 -23.47 11.38 16.64
C TRP A 321 -23.27 12.89 16.62
N ASN A 322 -24.17 13.63 17.27
CA ASN A 322 -24.16 15.09 17.31
C ASN A 322 -23.26 15.66 18.42
N GLN A 323 -22.51 14.83 19.14
CA GLN A 323 -21.60 15.31 20.16
C GLN A 323 -20.53 16.21 19.52
N PRO A 324 -20.25 17.43 20.04
CA PRO A 324 -19.38 18.40 19.37
C PRO A 324 -17.96 17.93 19.02
N LEU A 325 -17.30 17.18 19.91
CA LEU A 325 -15.99 16.58 19.66
C LEU A 325 -16.06 15.49 18.57
N VAL A 326 -17.14 14.69 18.54
CA VAL A 326 -17.36 13.68 17.49
C VAL A 326 -17.59 14.35 16.14
N GLN A 327 -18.42 15.40 16.09
CA GLN A 327 -18.67 16.18 14.87
C GLN A 327 -17.38 16.85 14.35
N ALA A 328 -16.59 17.46 15.24
CA ALA A 328 -15.33 18.08 14.87
C ALA A 328 -14.30 17.06 14.35
N ALA A 329 -14.29 15.85 14.92
CA ALA A 329 -13.35 14.80 14.56
C ALA A 329 -13.78 13.94 13.35
N PHE A 330 -15.01 14.10 12.84
CA PHE A 330 -15.67 13.10 12.00
C PHE A 330 -14.95 12.74 10.70
N TRP A 331 -14.25 13.71 10.11
CA TRP A 331 -13.52 13.57 8.85
C TRP A 331 -12.00 13.63 9.03
N THR A 332 -11.52 13.44 10.26
CA THR A 332 -10.09 13.37 10.55
C THR A 332 -9.51 12.12 9.89
N PRO A 333 -8.24 12.10 9.46
CA PRO A 333 -7.60 10.88 9.00
C PRO A 333 -7.52 9.82 10.11
N PRO A 334 -7.59 8.51 9.78
CA PRO A 334 -7.56 7.42 10.77
C PRO A 334 -6.16 7.09 11.31
N TRP A 335 -5.14 7.85 10.93
CA TRP A 335 -3.74 7.72 11.37
C TRP A 335 -3.29 8.98 12.11
N SER A 336 -2.24 8.82 12.92
CA SER A 336 -1.66 9.90 13.74
C SER A 336 -0.42 10.54 13.12
N THR A 337 0.06 10.01 11.99
CA THR A 337 1.21 10.53 11.27
C THR A 337 0.80 11.68 10.34
N PRO A 338 1.73 12.60 9.98
CA PRO A 338 1.44 13.65 9.01
C PRO A 338 1.09 13.12 7.62
N GLU A 339 1.61 11.94 7.25
CA GLU A 339 1.39 11.27 5.97
C GLU A 339 0.96 9.81 6.22
N PRO A 340 -0.01 9.29 5.44
CA PRO A 340 -0.33 7.88 5.48
C PRO A 340 0.78 7.03 4.87
N SER A 341 0.96 5.84 5.45
CA SER A 341 1.68 4.74 4.81
C SER A 341 0.78 3.97 3.84
N GLU A 342 1.36 3.08 3.02
CA GLU A 342 0.56 2.13 2.23
C GLU A 342 -0.37 1.30 3.13
N ALA A 343 0.13 0.82 4.27
CA ALA A 343 -0.66 0.04 5.23
C ALA A 343 -1.86 0.84 5.75
N ASP A 344 -1.70 2.15 5.98
CA ASP A 344 -2.82 3.02 6.36
C ASP A 344 -3.89 3.07 5.26
N LEU A 345 -3.48 3.21 4.00
CA LEU A 345 -4.41 3.24 2.87
C LEU A 345 -5.15 1.91 2.67
N VAL A 346 -4.45 0.78 2.87
CA VAL A 346 -5.02 -0.56 2.68
C VAL A 346 -5.93 -0.96 3.85
N GLU A 347 -5.49 -0.76 5.08
CA GLU A 347 -6.18 -1.27 6.27
C GLU A 347 -7.18 -0.28 6.85
N ARG A 348 -6.88 1.02 6.78
CA ARG A 348 -7.60 2.05 7.56
C ARG A 348 -8.51 2.92 6.72
N VAL A 349 -8.43 2.88 5.38
CA VAL A 349 -9.35 3.64 4.53
C VAL A 349 -10.43 2.74 3.93
N LEU A 350 -11.66 2.94 4.39
CA LEU A 350 -12.84 2.34 3.81
C LEU A 350 -13.55 3.36 2.91
N GLY A 351 -13.46 3.16 1.59
CA GLY A 351 -14.24 3.94 0.64
C GLY A 351 -15.72 3.57 0.73
N MET A 352 -16.63 4.47 0.35
CA MET A 352 -18.05 4.12 0.31
C MET A 352 -18.24 3.00 -0.72
N ALA A 353 -18.94 1.95 -0.31
CA ALA A 353 -19.35 0.91 -1.23
C ALA A 353 -20.18 1.55 -2.35
N THR A 354 -20.00 1.06 -3.57
CA THR A 354 -20.90 1.44 -4.65
C THR A 354 -22.34 1.07 -4.32
N PRO A 355 -23.32 1.80 -4.89
CA PRO A 355 -24.73 1.48 -4.75
C PRO A 355 -25.00 -0.03 -4.79
N ARG A 356 -25.54 -0.56 -3.71
CA ARG A 356 -26.12 -1.91 -3.63
C ARG A 356 -27.58 -1.75 -3.25
N THR A 357 -28.46 -2.56 -3.83
CA THR A 357 -29.91 -2.34 -3.79
C THR A 357 -30.55 -2.59 -2.42
N VAL A 358 -29.95 -3.42 -1.57
CA VAL A 358 -30.64 -3.88 -0.33
C VAL A 358 -29.71 -4.23 0.84
N SER A 359 -28.46 -4.60 0.62
CA SER A 359 -27.50 -4.89 1.70
C SER A 359 -26.05 -4.86 1.21
N ILE A 360 -25.10 -4.92 2.13
CA ILE A 360 -23.68 -5.13 1.80
C ILE A 360 -23.42 -6.43 1.04
N ASN A 361 -24.33 -7.40 1.08
CA ASN A 361 -24.21 -8.64 0.33
C ASN A 361 -24.89 -8.56 -1.05
N ALA A 362 -25.62 -7.49 -1.37
CA ALA A 362 -26.30 -7.36 -2.66
C ALA A 362 -25.30 -7.03 -3.79
N ALA A 363 -25.65 -7.40 -5.03
CA ALA A 363 -24.80 -7.15 -6.19
C ALA A 363 -24.58 -5.66 -6.42
N ALA A 364 -23.38 -5.33 -6.91
CA ALA A 364 -23.10 -4.00 -7.45
C ALA A 364 -24.04 -3.74 -8.65
N VAL A 365 -24.84 -2.67 -8.55
CA VAL A 365 -25.73 -2.25 -9.65
C VAL A 365 -25.11 -1.18 -10.54
N ARG A 366 -23.89 -0.73 -10.23
CA ARG A 366 -23.16 0.30 -10.96
C ARG A 366 -21.70 -0.08 -11.12
N ALA A 367 -21.07 0.47 -12.15
CA ALA A 367 -19.72 0.11 -12.58
C ALA A 367 -18.58 0.89 -11.88
N ALA A 368 -18.89 1.99 -11.17
CA ALA A 368 -17.83 2.71 -10.46
C ALA A 368 -17.17 1.78 -9.43
N SER A 369 -15.90 1.99 -9.14
CA SER A 369 -15.15 1.18 -8.18
C SER A 369 -15.41 1.59 -6.72
N CYS A 370 -15.88 2.82 -6.50
CA CYS A 370 -16.38 3.28 -5.21
C CYS A 370 -17.39 4.41 -5.38
N ALA A 371 -18.07 4.76 -4.28
CA ALA A 371 -18.89 5.95 -4.19
C ALA A 371 -18.20 7.02 -3.32
N VAL A 372 -18.61 8.27 -3.54
CA VAL A 372 -18.16 9.45 -2.78
C VAL A 372 -19.35 10.38 -2.58
N LEU A 373 -19.39 11.07 -1.45
CA LEU A 373 -20.34 12.15 -1.19
C LEU A 373 -20.00 13.38 -2.06
N GLN A 374 -20.98 14.22 -2.33
CA GLN A 374 -20.80 15.48 -3.05
C GLN A 374 -20.16 16.51 -2.13
N ARG A 375 -18.83 16.47 -2.03
CA ARG A 375 -18.03 17.33 -1.13
C ARG A 375 -16.56 17.35 -1.54
N ARG A 376 -15.74 18.05 -0.77
CA ARG A 376 -14.29 17.98 -0.88
C ARG A 376 -13.73 16.67 -0.31
N TYR A 377 -12.76 16.14 -1.04
CA TYR A 377 -12.02 14.92 -0.76
C TYR A 377 -10.52 15.21 -0.76
N VAL A 378 -9.76 14.34 -0.11
CA VAL A 378 -8.34 14.18 -0.36
C VAL A 378 -8.16 12.87 -1.13
N VAL A 379 -7.42 12.92 -2.22
CA VAL A 379 -7.04 11.75 -3.02
C VAL A 379 -5.58 11.44 -2.77
N ASP A 380 -5.33 10.29 -2.16
CA ASP A 380 -4.02 9.78 -1.83
C ASP A 380 -3.54 8.88 -2.98
N VAL A 381 -2.32 9.13 -3.49
CA VAL A 381 -1.66 8.33 -4.51
C VAL A 381 -0.42 7.65 -3.92
N CYS A 382 -0.42 6.32 -3.85
CA CYS A 382 0.70 5.52 -3.33
C CYS A 382 1.66 5.12 -4.46
N VAL A 383 2.86 5.67 -4.42
CA VAL A 383 3.91 5.46 -5.42
C VAL A 383 4.90 4.41 -4.92
N HIS A 384 5.20 3.46 -5.79
CA HIS A 384 6.17 2.41 -5.55
C HIS A 384 7.42 2.69 -6.37
N HIS A 385 8.56 2.23 -5.89
CA HIS A 385 9.80 2.20 -6.65
C HIS A 385 10.43 0.84 -6.50
N ARG A 386 11.05 0.29 -7.54
CA ARG A 386 11.86 -0.93 -7.45
C ARG A 386 13.20 -0.72 -8.12
N GLY A 387 14.22 -1.39 -7.62
CA GLY A 387 15.59 -1.27 -8.09
C GLY A 387 16.58 -1.33 -6.93
N LEU A 388 17.86 -1.45 -7.26
CA LEU A 388 18.94 -1.47 -6.26
C LEU A 388 19.10 -0.12 -5.55
N ALA A 389 18.97 0.97 -6.30
CA ALA A 389 19.03 2.32 -5.77
C ALA A 389 17.61 2.81 -5.44
N PRO A 390 17.39 3.42 -4.27
CA PRO A 390 16.16 4.14 -3.99
C PRO A 390 15.98 5.35 -4.93
N ALA A 391 14.73 5.72 -5.24
CA ALA A 391 14.42 6.93 -6.01
C ALA A 391 14.43 8.16 -5.10
N ALA A 392 15.22 9.18 -5.44
CA ALA A 392 15.23 10.42 -4.68
C ALA A 392 13.88 11.14 -4.78
N ALA A 393 13.43 11.76 -3.69
CA ALA A 393 12.19 12.52 -3.63
C ALA A 393 12.06 13.56 -4.76
N GLY A 394 13.16 14.25 -5.07
CA GLY A 394 13.22 15.26 -6.12
C GLY A 394 13.16 14.71 -7.55
N ASP A 395 13.37 13.41 -7.74
CA ASP A 395 13.35 12.79 -9.07
C ASP A 395 11.97 12.22 -9.43
N VAL A 396 11.09 12.06 -8.44
CA VAL A 396 9.73 11.54 -8.64
C VAL A 396 8.73 12.69 -8.62
N ALA A 397 7.77 12.64 -9.54
CA ALA A 397 6.61 13.51 -9.54
C ALA A 397 5.33 12.74 -9.88
N VAL A 398 4.21 13.20 -9.34
CA VAL A 398 2.88 12.64 -9.58
C VAL A 398 1.95 13.75 -10.05
N VAL A 399 1.15 13.45 -11.06
CA VAL A 399 0.01 14.26 -11.49
C VAL A 399 -1.25 13.44 -11.33
N LEU A 400 -2.32 14.10 -10.89
CA LEU A 400 -3.63 13.49 -10.81
C LEU A 400 -4.60 14.23 -11.72
N LEU A 401 -5.05 13.54 -12.76
CA LEU A 401 -6.04 14.03 -13.71
C LEU A 401 -7.42 13.47 -13.40
N ARG A 402 -8.47 14.17 -13.84
CA ARG A 402 -9.84 13.70 -13.81
C ARG A 402 -10.56 13.91 -15.14
N THR A 403 -11.51 13.02 -15.42
CA THR A 403 -12.48 13.15 -16.51
C THR A 403 -13.85 12.65 -16.05
N VAL A 404 -14.91 13.17 -16.65
CA VAL A 404 -16.26 12.60 -16.52
C VAL A 404 -16.35 11.38 -17.44
N LEU A 405 -16.86 10.27 -16.92
CA LEU A 405 -17.06 9.04 -17.68
C LEU A 405 -18.43 9.02 -18.38
N PRO A 406 -18.55 8.39 -19.56
CA PRO A 406 -19.84 8.18 -20.21
C PRO A 406 -20.83 7.41 -19.32
N GLY A 407 -22.13 7.63 -19.48
CA GLY A 407 -23.15 6.94 -18.67
C GLY A 407 -23.19 5.42 -18.86
N ALA A 408 -22.79 4.92 -20.03
CA ALA A 408 -22.68 3.48 -20.30
C ALA A 408 -21.30 2.95 -19.89
N ALA A 409 -21.27 2.09 -18.86
CA ALA A 409 -20.03 1.51 -18.33
C ALA A 409 -19.19 0.75 -19.36
N SER A 410 -19.84 0.07 -20.31
CA SER A 410 -19.17 -0.64 -21.41
C SER A 410 -18.37 0.30 -22.33
N ALA A 411 -18.69 1.60 -22.35
CA ALA A 411 -18.00 2.62 -23.15
C ALA A 411 -16.81 3.27 -22.39
N TRP A 412 -16.62 2.98 -21.10
CA TRP A 412 -15.52 3.58 -20.33
C TRP A 412 -14.15 3.19 -20.88
N ARG A 413 -14.02 1.93 -21.33
CA ARG A 413 -12.79 1.42 -21.93
C ARG A 413 -12.44 2.10 -23.25
N THR A 414 -13.40 2.71 -23.95
CA THR A 414 -13.18 3.34 -25.26
C THR A 414 -12.98 4.85 -25.17
N VAL A 415 -13.02 5.43 -23.97
CA VAL A 415 -12.63 6.83 -23.74
C VAL A 415 -11.19 7.01 -24.20
N ALA A 416 -10.88 8.11 -24.87
CA ALA A 416 -9.50 8.39 -25.30
C ALA A 416 -8.61 8.58 -24.07
N ALA A 417 -7.42 7.96 -24.09
CA ALA A 417 -6.38 8.28 -23.13
C ALA A 417 -5.97 9.76 -23.29
N PRO A 418 -5.61 10.49 -22.21
CA PRO A 418 -5.13 11.85 -22.34
C PRO A 418 -3.82 11.87 -23.12
N ASP A 419 -3.68 12.83 -24.04
CA ASP A 419 -2.37 13.17 -24.59
C ASP A 419 -1.49 13.73 -23.47
N ILE A 420 -0.30 13.13 -23.30
CA ILE A 420 0.68 13.48 -22.27
C ILE A 420 1.94 14.10 -22.87
N ALA A 421 1.92 14.49 -24.15
CA ALA A 421 3.04 15.19 -24.77
C ALA A 421 3.47 16.41 -23.95
N GLY A 422 4.78 16.56 -23.70
CA GLY A 422 5.34 17.64 -22.89
C GLY A 422 5.18 17.49 -21.37
N LEU A 423 4.46 16.48 -20.88
CA LEU A 423 4.26 16.28 -19.43
C LEU A 423 5.58 15.99 -18.72
N ALA A 424 6.44 15.13 -19.28
CA ALA A 424 7.73 14.79 -18.67
C ALA A 424 8.61 16.04 -18.48
N ASP A 425 8.81 16.82 -19.54
CA ASP A 425 9.60 18.06 -19.50
C ASP A 425 9.05 19.07 -18.49
N ALA A 426 7.71 19.18 -18.43
CA ALA A 426 7.03 20.04 -17.46
C ALA A 426 7.27 19.58 -16.00
N LEU A 427 7.35 18.26 -15.76
CA LEU A 427 7.62 17.70 -14.43
C LEU A 427 9.09 17.76 -14.05
N ASP A 428 10.01 17.68 -15.00
CA ASP A 428 11.44 17.89 -14.77
C ASP A 428 11.74 19.35 -14.39
N GLY A 429 11.06 20.30 -15.02
CA GLY A 429 11.16 21.74 -14.74
C GLY A 429 10.52 22.17 -13.42
N LEU A 430 9.80 21.30 -12.71
CA LEU A 430 9.16 21.65 -11.44
C LEU A 430 10.20 21.79 -10.31
N PRO A 431 10.13 22.87 -9.50
CA PRO A 431 10.93 22.97 -8.29
C PRO A 431 10.65 21.79 -7.34
N ALA A 432 11.63 21.49 -6.48
CA ALA A 432 11.51 20.41 -5.49
C ALA A 432 10.36 20.63 -4.49
N ASP A 433 10.00 21.90 -4.27
CA ASP A 433 8.86 22.30 -3.45
C ASP A 433 7.79 22.97 -4.33
N THR A 434 6.63 22.32 -4.47
CA THR A 434 5.45 22.90 -5.13
C THR A 434 4.45 23.49 -4.12
N SER A 435 4.82 23.58 -2.83
CA SER A 435 3.95 24.07 -1.76
C SER A 435 3.80 25.59 -1.72
N SER A 436 4.68 26.35 -2.39
CA SER A 436 4.63 27.80 -2.50
C SER A 436 4.79 28.29 -3.94
N GLY A 437 3.83 29.10 -4.41
CA GLY A 437 3.79 29.69 -5.76
C GLY A 437 2.35 29.96 -6.22
N PRO A 438 2.08 30.98 -7.06
CA PRO A 438 0.75 31.26 -7.57
C PRO A 438 0.29 30.11 -8.50
N ALA A 439 -0.94 29.65 -8.30
CA ALA A 439 -1.58 28.59 -9.07
C ALA A 439 -1.68 28.94 -10.57
N PRO A 440 -0.94 28.28 -11.47
CA PRO A 440 -1.32 28.28 -12.86
C PRO A 440 -2.20 27.06 -13.08
N ASN A 441 -3.31 27.20 -13.81
CA ASN A 441 -4.08 26.07 -14.35
C ASN A 441 -3.29 25.24 -15.40
N ALA A 442 -1.96 25.23 -15.30
CA ALA A 442 -1.00 24.59 -16.17
C ALA A 442 0.28 24.32 -15.37
N LEU A 443 0.89 23.18 -15.62
CA LEU A 443 2.32 23.05 -15.39
C LEU A 443 3.01 23.88 -16.49
N PRO A 444 4.13 24.57 -16.22
CA PRO A 444 4.90 25.21 -17.28
C PRO A 444 5.21 24.19 -18.40
N GLY A 445 4.65 24.38 -19.59
CA GLY A 445 4.83 23.46 -20.73
C GLY A 445 3.82 22.33 -20.85
N TYR A 446 2.85 22.18 -19.93
CA TYR A 446 1.80 21.16 -20.03
C TYR A 446 0.44 21.63 -19.48
N ALA A 447 -0.59 21.45 -20.31
CA ALA A 447 -1.99 21.62 -19.93
C ALA A 447 -2.76 20.31 -20.22
N PRO A 448 -3.73 19.91 -19.37
CA PRO A 448 -4.54 18.74 -19.64
C PRO A 448 -5.27 18.88 -20.98
N PRO A 449 -5.35 17.80 -21.78
CA PRO A 449 -6.07 17.82 -23.05
C PRO A 449 -7.58 18.03 -22.84
N ALA A 450 -8.30 18.36 -23.91
CA ALA A 450 -9.74 18.57 -23.85
C ALA A 450 -10.47 17.36 -23.22
N GLY A 451 -11.41 17.64 -22.30
CA GLY A 451 -12.14 16.62 -21.54
C GLY A 451 -11.43 16.17 -20.25
N TRP A 452 -10.17 16.53 -20.06
CA TRP A 452 -9.41 16.27 -18.84
C TRP A 452 -9.17 17.56 -18.06
N ALA A 453 -9.05 17.43 -16.74
CA ALA A 453 -8.66 18.50 -15.84
C ALA A 453 -7.72 17.98 -14.76
N PHE A 454 -6.91 18.84 -14.16
CA PHE A 454 -6.23 18.50 -12.91
C PHE A 454 -7.26 18.32 -11.80
N VAL A 455 -7.04 17.33 -10.93
CA VAL A 455 -7.86 17.17 -9.72
C VAL A 455 -7.68 18.35 -8.77
N ASP A 456 -6.42 18.79 -8.62
CA ASP A 456 -6.05 19.98 -7.86
C ASP A 456 -5.42 21.01 -8.80
N PRO A 457 -6.20 21.95 -9.37
CA PRO A 457 -5.66 22.96 -10.28
C PRO A 457 -4.75 23.97 -9.57
N ALA A 458 -4.87 24.14 -8.26
CA ALA A 458 -4.02 25.04 -7.50
C ALA A 458 -2.61 24.48 -7.34
N ARG A 459 -2.50 23.14 -7.27
CA ARG A 459 -1.25 22.42 -7.19
C ARG A 459 -1.34 21.16 -8.06
N PRO A 460 -1.06 21.24 -9.37
CA PRO A 460 -1.31 20.14 -10.31
C PRO A 460 -0.39 18.92 -10.16
N ALA A 461 0.77 19.09 -9.51
CA ALA A 461 1.74 18.02 -9.29
C ALA A 461 2.20 17.94 -7.83
N ARG A 462 2.62 16.74 -7.41
CA ARG A 462 3.22 16.46 -6.09
C ARG A 462 4.53 15.71 -6.25
N ARG A 463 5.49 16.01 -5.38
CA ARG A 463 6.66 15.18 -5.16
C ARG A 463 6.54 14.48 -3.79
N PRO A 464 7.03 13.25 -3.64
CA PRO A 464 7.21 12.63 -2.34
C PRO A 464 8.09 13.51 -1.44
N ARG A 465 7.91 13.43 -0.11
CA ARG A 465 8.75 14.20 0.84
C ARG A 465 10.06 13.51 1.21
N ARG A 466 10.17 12.20 0.96
CA ARG A 466 11.37 11.40 1.22
C ARG A 466 11.59 10.40 0.08
N THR A 467 12.79 9.86 0.06
CA THR A 467 13.24 8.86 -0.92
C THR A 467 12.32 7.63 -0.91
N ILE A 468 12.03 7.07 -2.08
CA ILE A 468 11.19 5.88 -2.24
C ILE A 468 12.08 4.65 -2.44
N ALA A 469 11.93 3.65 -1.57
CA ALA A 469 12.63 2.38 -1.65
C ALA A 469 11.66 1.24 -1.94
N SER A 470 12.18 0.06 -2.29
CA SER A 470 11.38 -1.09 -2.72
C SER A 470 10.31 -1.53 -1.73
N GLY A 471 10.48 -1.27 -0.43
CA GLY A 471 9.52 -1.60 0.63
C GLY A 471 9.12 -0.44 1.53
N ASP A 472 9.40 0.77 1.07
CA ASP A 472 8.93 1.99 1.69
C ASP A 472 8.24 2.84 0.62
N PRO A 473 7.07 2.39 0.11
CA PRO A 473 6.31 3.16 -0.86
C PRO A 473 5.77 4.45 -0.23
N HIS A 474 5.50 5.41 -1.10
CA HIS A 474 5.30 6.79 -0.70
C HIS A 474 3.97 7.34 -1.14
N VAL A 475 3.22 7.92 -0.21
CA VAL A 475 1.93 8.54 -0.51
C VAL A 475 2.08 10.04 -0.75
N VAL A 476 1.47 10.53 -1.82
CA VAL A 476 1.24 11.96 -2.04
C VAL A 476 -0.25 12.25 -2.09
N SER A 477 -0.67 13.43 -1.61
CA SER A 477 -2.08 13.78 -1.47
C SER A 477 -2.48 14.99 -2.32
N PHE A 478 -3.64 14.89 -2.95
CA PHE A 478 -4.25 15.94 -3.76
C PHE A 478 -5.60 16.37 -3.17
N ASP A 479 -5.87 17.67 -3.18
CA ASP A 479 -7.18 18.18 -2.82
C ASP A 479 -8.12 18.03 -4.01
N ALA A 480 -9.23 17.33 -3.82
CA ALA A 480 -10.22 17.07 -4.87
C ALA A 480 -11.56 17.72 -4.50
N ASP A 481 -12.04 18.64 -5.33
CA ASP A 481 -13.38 19.20 -5.16
C ASP A 481 -14.40 18.43 -6.02
N LEU A 482 -15.24 17.64 -5.36
CA LEU A 482 -16.39 16.94 -5.97
C LEU A 482 -17.72 17.56 -5.54
N SER A 483 -17.70 18.74 -4.89
CA SER A 483 -18.92 19.38 -4.38
C SER A 483 -19.78 19.99 -5.49
N THR A 484 -19.16 20.32 -6.63
CA THR A 484 -19.83 20.93 -7.80
C THR A 484 -20.25 19.90 -8.85
N ASP A 485 -19.77 18.66 -8.74
CA ASP A 485 -20.16 17.57 -9.63
C ASP A 485 -21.62 17.20 -9.43
N ALA A 486 -22.36 17.00 -10.52
CA ALA A 486 -23.75 16.57 -10.43
C ALA A 486 -23.85 15.20 -9.77
N LEU A 487 -24.88 15.01 -8.93
CA LEU A 487 -25.19 13.71 -8.36
C LEU A 487 -25.29 12.66 -9.46
N ASN A 488 -24.88 11.43 -9.15
CA ASN A 488 -24.89 10.30 -10.08
C ASN A 488 -23.90 10.38 -11.26
N THR A 489 -23.02 11.38 -11.28
CA THR A 489 -21.90 11.44 -12.21
C THR A 489 -20.84 10.42 -11.83
N ASP A 490 -20.35 9.68 -12.84
CA ASP A 490 -19.18 8.82 -12.70
C ASP A 490 -17.94 9.61 -13.17
N VAL A 491 -16.94 9.70 -12.31
CA VAL A 491 -15.69 10.43 -12.54
C VAL A 491 -14.54 9.44 -12.48
N LEU A 492 -13.60 9.54 -13.41
CA LEU A 492 -12.34 8.80 -13.34
C LEU A 492 -11.26 9.72 -12.78
N LEU A 493 -10.48 9.20 -11.84
CA LEU A 493 -9.24 9.78 -11.36
C LEU A 493 -8.09 8.96 -11.96
N LEU A 494 -7.18 9.61 -12.68
CA LEU A 494 -6.02 9.01 -13.33
C LEU A 494 -4.74 9.56 -12.70
N ALA A 495 -4.02 8.71 -11.97
CA ALA A 495 -2.69 9.02 -11.47
C ALA A 495 -1.66 8.71 -12.54
N LEU A 496 -0.79 9.67 -12.81
CA LEU A 496 0.37 9.57 -13.68
C LEU A 496 1.62 9.85 -12.88
N VAL A 497 2.57 8.91 -12.88
CA VAL A 497 3.83 8.99 -12.14
C VAL A 497 4.99 9.14 -13.11
N HIS A 498 5.93 10.00 -12.75
CA HIS A 498 7.12 10.31 -13.51
C HIS A 498 8.36 10.10 -12.64
N HIS A 499 9.42 9.59 -13.26
CA HIS A 499 10.77 9.61 -12.73
C HIS A 499 11.71 10.25 -13.76
N ARG A 500 12.70 11.05 -13.36
CA ARG A 500 13.57 11.77 -14.33
C ARG A 500 14.28 10.86 -15.33
N THR A 501 14.75 9.70 -14.86
CA THR A 501 15.44 8.71 -15.71
C THR A 501 14.50 7.67 -16.33
N GLU A 502 13.23 7.66 -15.91
CA GLU A 502 12.17 6.82 -16.47
C GLU A 502 10.93 7.70 -16.67
N PRO A 503 10.90 8.48 -17.77
CA PRO A 503 9.84 9.46 -17.98
C PRO A 503 8.46 8.81 -18.03
N VAL A 504 7.44 9.58 -17.65
CA VAL A 504 6.04 9.12 -17.68
C VAL A 504 5.67 8.68 -19.10
N THR A 505 5.03 7.53 -19.20
CA THR A 505 4.54 6.97 -20.45
C THR A 505 3.06 6.64 -20.32
N LEU A 506 2.37 6.62 -21.45
CA LEU A 506 1.01 6.11 -21.56
C LEU A 506 0.87 5.40 -22.89
N ALA A 507 0.39 4.16 -22.88
CA ALA A 507 0.26 3.39 -24.10
C ALA A 507 -0.77 4.07 -25.03
N ALA A 508 -0.48 4.06 -26.34
CA ALA A 508 -1.37 4.63 -27.34
C ALA A 508 -2.70 3.86 -27.39
N GLY A 509 -3.78 4.57 -27.72
CA GLY A 509 -5.10 3.99 -27.91
C GLY A 509 -6.12 4.48 -26.90
N ASN A 510 -6.94 3.55 -26.40
CA ASN A 510 -8.00 3.88 -25.46
C ASN A 510 -7.49 3.93 -24.01
N LEU A 511 -8.29 4.51 -23.13
CA LEU A 511 -7.96 4.74 -21.72
C LEU A 511 -7.62 3.45 -20.97
N ARG A 512 -8.31 2.34 -21.26
CA ARG A 512 -8.00 1.05 -20.61
C ARG A 512 -6.62 0.56 -21.04
N ASP A 513 -6.32 0.61 -22.33
CA ASP A 513 -5.04 0.17 -22.87
C ASP A 513 -3.90 1.08 -22.38
N GLY A 514 -4.16 2.39 -22.26
CA GLY A 514 -3.24 3.34 -21.62
C GLY A 514 -2.90 2.97 -20.17
N VAL A 515 -3.90 2.69 -19.35
CA VAL A 515 -3.71 2.32 -17.92
C VAL A 515 -3.03 0.95 -17.77
N LEU A 516 -3.46 -0.05 -18.53
CA LEU A 516 -2.88 -1.40 -18.44
C LEU A 516 -1.50 -1.48 -19.09
N GLY A 517 -1.25 -0.70 -20.15
CA GLY A 517 -0.01 -0.71 -20.93
C GLY A 517 1.11 0.16 -20.37
N SER A 518 0.94 0.82 -19.23
CA SER A 518 1.95 1.68 -18.63
C SER A 518 2.12 1.45 -17.14
N SER A 519 3.37 1.24 -16.70
CA SER A 519 3.76 1.22 -15.27
C SER A 519 3.44 2.52 -14.54
N HIS A 520 3.38 3.63 -15.28
CA HIS A 520 3.24 4.98 -14.76
C HIS A 520 1.80 5.41 -14.52
N ALA A 521 0.79 4.63 -14.93
CA ALA A 521 -0.59 5.09 -14.98
C ALA A 521 -1.58 4.18 -14.24
N ALA A 522 -2.25 4.67 -13.20
CA ALA A 522 -3.29 3.91 -12.49
C ALA A 522 -4.58 4.73 -12.35
N ALA A 523 -5.73 4.05 -12.34
CA ALA A 523 -7.02 4.73 -12.33
C ALA A 523 -7.96 4.27 -11.23
N ARG A 524 -8.81 5.20 -10.76
CA ARG A 524 -9.92 4.97 -9.83
C ARG A 524 -11.20 5.61 -10.37
N SER A 525 -12.24 4.81 -10.60
CA SER A 525 -13.57 5.32 -10.94
C SER A 525 -14.40 5.57 -9.67
N VAL A 526 -15.01 6.75 -9.56
CA VAL A 526 -15.82 7.15 -8.41
C VAL A 526 -17.20 7.64 -8.87
N ARG A 527 -18.23 7.38 -8.07
CA ARG A 527 -19.58 7.91 -8.31
C ARG A 527 -19.99 8.92 -7.26
N VAL A 528 -20.40 10.11 -7.70
CA VAL A 528 -20.85 11.20 -6.82
C VAL A 528 -22.26 10.92 -6.31
N ARG A 529 -22.47 11.08 -5.00
CA ARG A 529 -23.72 10.84 -4.27
C ARG A 529 -24.01 11.95 -3.28
N SER A 530 -25.27 12.02 -2.85
CA SER A 530 -25.72 12.91 -1.77
C SER A 530 -25.13 12.52 -0.43
#